data_AF-A0AAN6NY87-F1
#
_entry.id   AF-A0AAN6NY87-F1
#
_cell.length_a   1.000
_cell.length_b   1.000
_cell.length_c   1.000
_cell.angle_alpha   90.00
_cell.angle_beta   90.00
_cell.angle_gamma   90.00
#
_symmetry.space_group_name_H-M   'P 1'
#
loop_
_entity.id
_entity.type
_entity.pdbx_description
1 polymer ?
#
loop_
_entity_poly.entity_id
_entity_poly.type
_entity_poly.pdbx_seq_one_letter_code
_entity_poly.pdbx_strand_id
1 'polypeptide(L)'
;MAQKARKDRAKSNETTLKNLHIGALTVNGIFLLSHFLFRSRSLLFWFILSIPSFLCQYTLEKTGRPSYDPSTRALKASGEDLAAPGLTEYMFDVVWVTWAAAVLVTLFGNWAWIFWTIVPAYGLYKGFGLMGAAKSMAGLGGMGAGAGGDAGAGAGAVPAGNRKQRRAAA
;
A
#
# COMPACT_ATOMS: atom_id res chain seq x y z
N MET A 1 15.39 23.62 3.53
CA MET A 1 14.76 22.55 2.74
C MET A 1 13.94 21.58 3.62
N ALA A 2 14.51 20.98 4.67
CA ALA A 2 13.85 19.94 5.47
C ALA A 2 12.54 20.36 6.17
N GLN A 3 12.47 21.59 6.70
CA GLN A 3 11.25 22.11 7.35
C GLN A 3 10.11 22.37 6.34
N LYS A 4 10.46 22.79 5.12
CA LYS A 4 9.48 23.00 4.04
C LYS A 4 8.85 21.66 3.62
N ALA A 5 9.68 20.65 3.38
CA ALA A 5 9.21 19.30 3.02
C ALA A 5 8.29 18.68 4.08
N ARG A 6 8.57 18.90 5.39
CA ARG A 6 7.70 18.44 6.48
C ARG A 6 6.33 19.13 6.46
N LYS A 7 6.29 20.45 6.24
CA LYS A 7 5.05 21.23 6.13
C LYS A 7 4.24 20.85 4.89
N ASP A 8 4.92 20.67 3.75
CA ASP A 8 4.28 20.26 2.50
C ASP A 8 3.64 18.87 2.64
N ARG A 9 4.34 17.92 3.28
CA ARG A 9 3.78 16.59 3.60
C ARG A 9 2.57 16.67 4.52
N ALA A 10 2.64 17.45 5.61
CA ALA A 10 1.52 17.60 6.52
C ALA A 10 0.26 18.12 5.79
N LYS A 11 0.42 19.14 4.94
CA LYS A 11 -0.67 19.69 4.12
C LYS A 11 -1.22 18.68 3.11
N SER A 12 -0.33 17.92 2.46
CA SER A 12 -0.73 16.86 1.52
C SER A 12 -1.55 15.79 2.24
N ASN A 13 -1.09 15.31 3.40
CA ASN A 13 -1.77 14.30 4.19
C ASN A 13 -3.15 14.76 4.65
N GLU A 14 -3.28 15.99 5.16
CA GLU A 14 -4.59 16.56 5.53
C GLU A 14 -5.57 16.57 4.37
N THR A 15 -5.10 16.93 3.17
CA THR A 15 -5.91 16.95 1.96
C THR A 15 -6.36 15.54 1.58
N THR A 16 -5.43 14.58 1.59
CA THR A 16 -5.71 13.16 1.29
C THR A 16 -6.72 12.58 2.27
N LEU A 17 -6.53 12.78 3.59
CA LEU A 17 -7.45 12.30 4.61
C LEU A 17 -8.83 12.93 4.49
N LYS A 18 -8.91 14.24 4.23
CA LYS A 18 -10.19 14.91 4.00
C LYS A 18 -10.94 14.30 2.81
N ASN A 19 -10.25 14.08 1.70
CA ASN A 19 -10.84 13.45 0.52
C ASN A 19 -11.27 12.01 0.81
N LEU A 20 -10.50 11.28 1.61
CA LEU A 20 -10.81 9.93 2.04
C LEU A 20 -12.12 9.89 2.85
N HIS A 21 -12.29 10.78 3.82
CA HIS A 21 -13.51 10.87 4.62
C HIS A 21 -14.73 11.30 3.81
N ILE A 22 -14.58 12.31 2.94
CA ILE A 22 -15.66 12.78 2.06
C ILE A 22 -16.08 11.66 1.11
N GLY A 23 -15.12 10.99 0.49
CA GLY A 23 -15.38 9.87 -0.41
C GLY A 23 -16.05 8.69 0.30
N ALA A 24 -15.57 8.33 1.51
CA ALA A 24 -16.16 7.28 2.31
C ALA A 24 -17.61 7.60 2.66
N LEU A 25 -17.88 8.82 3.14
CA LEU A 25 -19.23 9.28 3.46
C LEU A 25 -20.14 9.24 2.22
N THR A 26 -19.61 9.69 1.06
CA THR A 26 -20.36 9.75 -0.19
C THR A 26 -20.74 8.35 -0.68
N VAL A 27 -19.77 7.44 -0.77
CA VAL A 27 -20.01 6.09 -1.32
C VAL A 27 -20.91 5.27 -0.39
N ASN A 28 -20.63 5.28 0.91
CA ASN A 28 -21.46 4.56 1.88
C ASN A 28 -22.85 5.19 2.00
N GLY A 29 -22.94 6.51 1.97
CA GLY A 29 -24.20 7.25 1.96
C GLY A 29 -25.06 6.91 0.74
N ILE A 30 -24.47 6.90 -0.46
CA ILE A 30 -25.17 6.49 -1.70
C ILE A 30 -25.63 5.04 -1.61
N PHE A 31 -24.78 4.12 -1.13
CA PHE A 31 -25.16 2.72 -1.00
C PHE A 31 -26.37 2.55 -0.06
N LEU A 32 -26.29 3.13 1.14
CA LEU A 32 -27.38 3.07 2.13
C LEU A 32 -28.65 3.75 1.59
N LEU A 33 -28.54 4.94 1.02
CA LEU A 33 -29.66 5.65 0.43
C LEU A 33 -30.32 4.82 -0.69
N SER A 34 -29.51 4.17 -1.54
CA SER A 34 -30.02 3.31 -2.61
C SER A 34 -30.73 2.07 -2.08
N HIS A 35 -30.23 1.51 -0.97
CA HIS A 35 -30.83 0.37 -0.30
C HIS A 35 -32.21 0.73 0.25
N PHE A 36 -32.35 1.89 0.89
CA PHE A 36 -33.61 2.32 1.51
C PHE A 36 -34.63 2.89 0.51
N LEU A 37 -34.21 3.62 -0.52
CA LEU A 37 -35.14 4.31 -1.43
C LEU A 37 -35.54 3.50 -2.67
N PHE A 38 -34.68 2.64 -3.20
CA PHE A 38 -34.91 2.00 -4.50
C PHE A 38 -34.96 0.48 -4.44
N ARG A 39 -33.88 -0.15 -3.98
CA ARG A 39 -33.74 -1.61 -4.05
C ARG A 39 -32.89 -2.13 -2.90
N SER A 40 -33.47 -3.02 -2.11
CA SER A 40 -32.78 -3.71 -1.03
C SER A 40 -31.65 -4.61 -1.58
N ARG A 41 -30.42 -4.09 -1.57
CA ARG A 41 -29.18 -4.87 -1.75
C ARG A 41 -28.77 -5.53 -0.43
N SER A 42 -27.91 -6.53 -0.47
CA SER A 42 -27.51 -7.23 0.78
C SER A 42 -26.62 -6.34 1.65
N LEU A 43 -27.16 -5.86 2.77
CA LEU A 43 -26.42 -5.09 3.77
C LEU A 43 -25.32 -5.93 4.43
N LEU A 44 -25.54 -7.23 4.59
CA LEU A 44 -24.58 -8.12 5.22
C LEU A 44 -23.29 -8.22 4.39
N PHE A 45 -23.41 -8.43 3.08
CA PHE A 45 -22.24 -8.47 2.19
C PHE A 45 -21.53 -7.12 2.14
N TRP A 46 -22.30 -6.02 2.06
CA TRP A 46 -21.71 -4.69 2.11
C TRP A 46 -20.94 -4.44 3.40
N PHE A 47 -21.50 -4.80 4.56
CA PHE A 47 -20.85 -4.60 5.84
C PHE A 47 -19.55 -5.42 5.94
N ILE A 48 -19.62 -6.72 5.66
CA ILE A 48 -18.47 -7.63 5.78
C ILE A 48 -17.34 -7.23 4.81
N LEU A 49 -17.67 -6.97 3.54
CA LEU A 49 -16.66 -6.63 2.53
C LEU A 49 -16.12 -5.20 2.67
N SER A 50 -16.80 -4.34 3.42
CA SER A 50 -16.31 -2.99 3.75
C SER A 50 -15.38 -2.95 4.96
N ILE A 51 -15.38 -3.99 5.84
CA ILE A 51 -14.53 -4.03 7.04
C ILE A 51 -13.04 -3.77 6.70
N PRO A 52 -12.43 -4.43 5.69
CA PRO A 52 -11.02 -4.19 5.36
C PRO A 52 -10.77 -2.75 4.90
N SER A 53 -11.70 -2.15 4.16
CA SER A 53 -11.62 -0.74 3.76
C SER A 53 -11.68 0.19 4.97
N PHE A 54 -12.57 -0.05 5.94
CA PHE A 54 -12.63 0.74 7.16
C PHE A 54 -11.37 0.60 8.02
N LEU A 55 -10.80 -0.60 8.12
CA LEU A 55 -9.54 -0.82 8.84
C LEU A 55 -8.37 -0.09 8.17
N CYS A 56 -8.33 -0.08 6.84
CA CYS A 56 -7.34 0.69 6.07
C CYS A 56 -7.50 2.19 6.33
N GLN A 57 -8.72 2.73 6.23
CA GLN A 57 -9.00 4.15 6.50
C GLN A 57 -8.60 4.54 7.93
N TYR A 58 -8.95 3.72 8.93
CA TYR A 58 -8.55 3.95 10.31
C TYR A 58 -7.03 3.99 10.49
N THR A 59 -6.32 3.05 9.87
CA THR A 59 -4.87 3.00 9.96
C THR A 59 -4.22 4.19 9.25
N LEU A 60 -4.67 4.55 8.04
CA LEU A 60 -4.19 5.73 7.29
C LEU A 60 -4.44 7.03 8.06
N GLU A 61 -5.59 7.15 8.71
CA GLU A 61 -5.94 8.27 9.57
C GLU A 61 -4.99 8.37 10.77
N LYS A 62 -4.73 7.25 11.44
CA LYS A 62 -3.87 7.19 12.62
C LYS A 62 -2.41 7.50 12.30
N THR A 63 -1.88 6.99 11.19
CA THR A 63 -0.47 7.16 10.82
C THR A 63 -0.20 8.44 10.03
N GLY A 64 -1.13 8.85 9.17
CA GLY A 64 -0.97 10.00 8.27
C GLY A 64 -1.34 11.34 8.88
N ARG A 65 -2.15 11.39 9.95
CA ARG A 65 -2.64 12.65 10.51
C ARG A 65 -1.49 13.47 11.13
N PRO A 66 -1.27 14.72 10.69
CA PRO A 66 -0.28 15.59 11.30
C PRO A 66 -0.65 15.96 12.75
N SER A 67 0.36 16.08 13.59
CA SER A 67 0.23 16.50 14.98
C SER A 67 0.85 17.87 15.19
N TYR A 68 0.12 18.75 15.88
CA TYR A 68 0.52 20.12 16.18
C TYR A 68 0.66 20.31 17.69
N ASP A 69 1.58 21.18 18.09
CA ASP A 69 1.75 21.57 19.48
C ASP A 69 0.54 22.39 19.97
N PRO A 70 -0.10 22.02 21.10
CA PRO A 70 -1.28 22.73 21.60
C PRO A 70 -1.02 24.19 21.99
N SER A 71 0.21 24.52 22.41
CA SER A 71 0.57 25.83 22.95
C SER A 71 1.08 26.78 21.86
N THR A 72 1.95 26.29 20.98
CA THR A 72 2.59 27.11 19.94
C THR A 72 1.96 26.98 18.56
N ARG A 73 1.03 26.02 18.39
CA ARG A 73 0.47 25.59 17.08
C ARG A 73 1.55 25.21 16.06
N ALA A 74 2.78 24.98 16.50
CA ALA A 74 3.86 24.54 15.63
C ALA A 74 3.65 23.07 15.22
N LEU A 75 4.04 22.74 14.00
CA LEU A 75 3.98 21.36 13.50
C LEU A 75 4.95 20.48 14.30
N LYS A 76 4.43 19.50 15.04
CA LYS A 76 5.20 18.54 15.84
C LYS A 76 5.61 17.33 15.00
N ALA A 77 4.67 16.77 14.24
CA ALA A 77 4.91 15.64 13.35
C ALA A 77 4.06 15.78 12.08
N SER A 78 4.64 15.50 10.92
CA SER A 78 3.94 15.53 9.63
C SER A 78 3.04 14.31 9.38
N GLY A 79 3.15 13.26 10.21
CA GLY A 79 2.60 11.94 9.91
C GLY A 79 3.47 11.18 8.91
N GLU A 80 3.10 9.92 8.69
CA GLU A 80 3.66 9.05 7.66
C GLU A 80 3.22 9.51 6.27
N ASP A 81 4.05 9.28 5.25
CA ASP A 81 3.75 9.75 3.90
C ASP A 81 2.62 8.91 3.29
N LEU A 82 1.45 9.53 3.10
CA LEU A 82 0.30 8.86 2.50
C LEU A 82 0.48 8.58 1.00
N ALA A 83 1.51 9.14 0.36
CA ALA A 83 1.89 8.82 -1.01
C ALA A 83 3.00 7.75 -1.09
N ALA A 84 3.38 7.13 0.04
CA ALA A 84 4.43 6.12 0.06
C ALA A 84 4.02 4.88 -0.76
N PRO A 85 4.90 4.38 -1.65
CA PRO A 85 4.64 3.15 -2.38
C PRO A 85 4.64 1.92 -1.45
N GLY A 86 3.99 0.84 -1.87
CA GLY A 86 4.01 -0.44 -1.15
C GLY A 86 2.77 -0.69 -0.31
N LEU A 87 2.88 -0.58 1.02
CA LEU A 87 1.79 -0.89 1.95
C LEU A 87 0.71 0.20 1.96
N THR A 88 1.10 1.47 2.06
CA THR A 88 0.16 2.60 2.03
C THR A 88 -0.63 2.63 0.73
N GLU A 89 0.05 2.45 -0.40
CA GLU A 89 -0.58 2.27 -1.71
C GLU A 89 -1.58 1.10 -1.72
N TYR A 90 -1.20 -0.07 -1.19
CA TYR A 90 -2.11 -1.21 -1.09
C TYR A 90 -3.35 -0.91 -0.21
N MET A 91 -3.19 -0.16 0.88
CA MET A 91 -4.32 0.24 1.71
C MET A 91 -5.29 1.15 0.95
N PHE A 92 -4.77 2.05 0.11
CA PHE A 92 -5.60 2.84 -0.80
C PHE A 92 -6.28 1.96 -1.85
N ASP A 93 -5.59 0.97 -2.44
CA ASP A 93 -6.19 0.04 -3.40
C ASP A 93 -7.37 -0.71 -2.78
N VAL A 94 -7.23 -1.20 -1.54
CA VAL A 94 -8.33 -1.85 -0.80
C VAL A 94 -9.52 -0.90 -0.68
N VAL A 95 -9.29 0.37 -0.35
CA VAL A 95 -10.35 1.37 -0.21
C VAL A 95 -11.03 1.65 -1.55
N TRP A 96 -10.24 1.96 -2.60
CA TRP A 96 -10.75 2.33 -3.92
C TRP A 96 -11.52 1.19 -4.58
N VAL A 97 -11.00 -0.04 -4.53
CA VAL A 97 -11.68 -1.21 -5.09
C VAL A 97 -12.95 -1.52 -4.31
N THR A 98 -12.94 -1.36 -2.99
CA THR A 98 -14.17 -1.55 -2.18
C THR A 98 -15.23 -0.53 -2.56
N TRP A 99 -14.86 0.74 -2.77
CA TRP A 99 -15.80 1.78 -3.18
C TRP A 99 -16.35 1.53 -4.59
N ALA A 100 -15.48 1.15 -5.53
CA ALA A 100 -15.90 0.78 -6.88
C ALA A 100 -16.86 -0.41 -6.85
N ALA A 101 -16.55 -1.46 -6.08
CA ALA A 101 -17.43 -2.62 -5.91
C ALA A 101 -18.78 -2.23 -5.31
N ALA A 102 -18.82 -1.35 -4.29
CA ALA A 102 -20.05 -0.86 -3.70
C ALA A 102 -20.93 -0.11 -4.72
N VAL A 103 -20.33 0.78 -5.51
CA VAL A 103 -21.04 1.50 -6.59
C VAL A 103 -21.57 0.53 -7.63
N LEU A 104 -20.75 -0.43 -8.08
CA LEU A 104 -21.18 -1.46 -9.03
C LEU A 104 -22.33 -2.31 -8.49
N VAL A 105 -22.31 -2.67 -7.20
CA VAL A 105 -23.39 -3.43 -6.56
C VAL A 105 -24.68 -2.61 -6.47
N THR A 106 -24.58 -1.33 -6.18
CA THR A 106 -25.74 -0.42 -6.22
C THR A 106 -26.39 -0.44 -7.60
N LEU A 107 -25.59 -0.31 -8.67
CA LEU A 107 -26.06 -0.22 -10.06
C LEU A 107 -26.51 -1.57 -10.64
N PHE A 108 -25.66 -2.58 -10.59
CA PHE A 108 -25.82 -3.87 -11.29
C PHE A 108 -26.30 -5.01 -10.39
N GLY A 109 -26.24 -4.84 -9.07
CA GLY A 109 -26.72 -5.83 -8.09
C GLY A 109 -25.61 -6.68 -7.44
N ASN A 110 -26.03 -7.56 -6.53
CA ASN A 110 -25.13 -8.26 -5.60
C ASN A 110 -24.05 -9.12 -6.28
N TRP A 111 -24.25 -9.59 -7.52
CA TRP A 111 -23.22 -10.35 -8.24
C TRP A 111 -21.95 -9.54 -8.48
N ALA A 112 -22.04 -8.20 -8.54
CA ALA A 112 -20.89 -7.33 -8.71
C ALA A 112 -19.90 -7.34 -7.53
N TRP A 113 -20.25 -7.95 -6.39
CA TRP A 113 -19.28 -8.21 -5.32
C TRP A 113 -18.11 -9.09 -5.78
N ILE A 114 -18.24 -9.82 -6.89
CA ILE A 114 -17.12 -10.57 -7.49
C ILE A 114 -15.91 -9.68 -7.80
N PHE A 115 -16.12 -8.39 -8.14
CA PHE A 115 -15.02 -7.45 -8.38
C PHE A 115 -14.18 -7.19 -7.13
N TRP A 116 -14.76 -7.38 -5.95
CA TRP A 116 -14.03 -7.23 -4.70
C TRP A 116 -12.92 -8.27 -4.53
N THR A 117 -13.03 -9.44 -5.20
CA THR A 117 -12.01 -10.50 -5.16
C THR A 117 -10.65 -10.07 -5.72
N ILE A 118 -10.60 -8.96 -6.48
CA ILE A 118 -9.36 -8.34 -6.95
C ILE A 118 -8.45 -7.97 -5.77
N VAL A 119 -9.03 -7.51 -4.65
CA VAL A 119 -8.26 -7.09 -3.47
C VAL A 119 -7.45 -8.25 -2.88
N PRO A 120 -8.05 -9.37 -2.43
CA PRO A 120 -7.28 -10.49 -1.89
C PRO A 120 -6.37 -11.13 -2.94
N ALA A 121 -6.78 -11.18 -4.22
CA ALA A 121 -5.91 -11.70 -5.29
C ALA A 121 -4.61 -10.88 -5.42
N TYR A 122 -4.73 -9.55 -5.38
CA TYR A 122 -3.57 -8.65 -5.44
C TYR A 122 -2.72 -8.70 -4.17
N GLY A 123 -3.36 -8.79 -2.99
CA GLY A 123 -2.67 -8.97 -1.71
C GLY A 123 -1.83 -10.26 -1.67
N LEU A 124 -2.39 -11.37 -2.17
CA LEU A 124 -1.66 -12.63 -2.32
C LEU A 124 -0.47 -12.48 -3.26
N TYR A 125 -0.66 -11.84 -4.43
CA TYR A 125 0.42 -11.58 -5.38
C TYR A 125 1.59 -10.80 -4.76
N LYS A 126 1.32 -9.69 -4.05
CA LYS A 126 2.37 -8.95 -3.32
C LYS A 126 3.02 -9.80 -2.23
N GLY A 127 2.23 -10.57 -1.49
CA GLY A 127 2.72 -11.45 -0.41
C GLY A 127 3.67 -12.54 -0.91
N PHE A 128 3.37 -13.17 -2.05
CA PHE A 128 4.26 -14.15 -2.67
C PHE A 128 5.58 -13.51 -3.15
N GLY A 129 5.54 -12.28 -3.67
CA GLY A 129 6.74 -11.53 -4.04
C GLY A 129 7.66 -11.26 -2.83
N LEU A 130 7.07 -10.86 -1.69
CA LEU A 130 7.82 -10.65 -0.44
C LEU A 130 8.43 -11.94 0.11
N MET A 131 7.69 -13.04 0.07
CA MET A 131 8.21 -14.35 0.52
C MET A 131 9.32 -14.87 -0.40
N GLY A 132 9.26 -14.59 -1.69
CA GLY A 132 10.32 -14.87 -2.65
C GLY A 132 11.59 -14.05 -2.37
N ALA A 133 11.45 -12.75 -2.12
CA ALA A 133 12.56 -11.87 -1.75
C ALA A 133 13.19 -12.23 -0.38
N ALA A 134 12.36 -12.62 0.59
CA ALA A 134 12.84 -13.10 1.89
C ALA A 134 13.61 -14.42 1.75
N LYS A 135 13.12 -15.36 0.95
CA LYS A 135 13.82 -16.63 0.65
C LYS A 135 15.11 -16.42 -0.12
N SER A 136 15.16 -15.49 -1.08
CA SER A 136 16.39 -15.18 -1.80
C SER A 136 17.43 -14.53 -0.89
N MET A 137 17.02 -13.63 0.00
CA MET A 137 17.89 -13.03 1.01
C MET A 137 18.38 -14.07 2.03
N ALA A 138 17.51 -14.98 2.48
CA ALA A 138 17.88 -16.07 3.39
C ALA A 138 18.81 -17.11 2.72
N GLY A 139 18.61 -17.39 1.43
CA GLY A 139 19.49 -18.27 0.64
C GLY A 139 20.86 -17.63 0.37
N LEU A 140 20.92 -16.31 0.15
CA LEU A 140 22.17 -15.58 0.02
C LEU A 140 22.90 -15.43 1.36
N GLY A 141 22.15 -15.30 2.47
CA GLY A 141 22.69 -15.33 3.84
C GLY A 141 23.16 -16.71 4.30
N GLY A 142 22.55 -17.79 3.79
CA GLY A 142 22.97 -19.17 4.02
C GLY A 142 24.21 -19.57 3.22
N MET A 143 24.46 -18.95 2.06
CA MET A 143 25.66 -19.22 1.25
C MET A 143 26.89 -18.42 1.71
N GLY A 144 26.73 -17.47 2.65
CA GLY A 144 27.82 -16.74 3.30
C GLY A 144 28.34 -17.36 4.60
N ALA A 145 27.71 -18.42 5.10
CA ALA A 145 28.03 -19.06 6.39
C ALA A 145 28.36 -20.56 6.25
N GLY A 146 28.87 -20.99 5.09
CA GLY A 146 29.13 -22.40 4.79
C GLY A 146 30.33 -22.69 3.88
N ALA A 147 31.26 -21.73 3.71
CA ALA A 147 32.49 -21.94 2.93
C ALA A 147 33.72 -21.72 3.82
N GLY A 148 33.85 -22.54 4.86
CA GLY A 148 35.06 -22.66 5.67
C GLY A 148 35.30 -24.14 5.94
N GLY A 149 36.11 -24.79 5.08
CA GLY A 149 36.40 -26.23 5.15
C GLY A 149 37.22 -26.72 3.97
N ASP A 150 38.51 -26.37 3.99
CA ASP A 150 39.70 -26.99 3.40
C ASP A 150 39.59 -27.93 2.17
N ALA A 151 40.24 -27.54 1.06
CA ALA A 151 41.40 -28.26 0.48
C ALA A 151 41.83 -27.66 -0.88
N GLY A 152 43.13 -27.44 -1.05
CA GLY A 152 43.80 -27.69 -2.34
C GLY A 152 44.08 -26.51 -3.27
N ALA A 153 45.31 -25.99 -3.17
CA ALA A 153 46.21 -25.50 -4.23
C ALA A 153 45.63 -25.01 -5.58
N GLY A 154 46.01 -23.77 -5.96
CA GLY A 154 46.25 -23.42 -7.36
C GLY A 154 45.65 -22.09 -7.85
N ALA A 155 46.54 -21.12 -8.07
CA ALA A 155 46.50 -20.12 -9.15
C ALA A 155 45.23 -19.28 -9.42
N GLY A 156 45.37 -17.99 -9.09
CA GLY A 156 44.86 -16.77 -9.76
C GLY A 156 43.65 -16.80 -10.70
N ALA A 157 42.69 -15.91 -10.44
CA ALA A 157 42.02 -15.13 -11.50
C ALA A 157 41.33 -13.87 -10.93
N VAL A 158 41.70 -12.72 -11.49
CA VAL A 158 41.14 -11.38 -11.25
C VAL A 158 39.70 -11.30 -11.79
N PRO A 159 38.74 -10.62 -11.11
CA PRO A 159 37.37 -10.50 -11.60
C PRO A 159 37.29 -9.72 -12.92
N ALA A 160 36.68 -10.33 -13.93
CA ALA A 160 36.51 -9.79 -15.26
C ALA A 160 35.55 -8.59 -15.28
N GLY A 161 36.11 -7.38 -15.40
CA GLY A 161 35.39 -6.15 -15.70
C GLY A 161 34.85 -6.12 -17.14
N ASN A 162 33.68 -5.49 -17.30
CA ASN A 162 32.89 -5.32 -18.52
C ASN A 162 33.72 -5.04 -19.80
N ARG A 163 33.87 -6.07 -20.64
CA ARG A 163 34.60 -6.05 -21.92
C ARG A 163 34.02 -5.11 -22.99
N LYS A 164 32.82 -4.55 -22.79
CA LYS A 164 32.13 -3.68 -23.76
C LYS A 164 32.51 -2.19 -23.69
N GLN A 165 33.10 -1.70 -22.59
CA GLN A 165 33.44 -0.28 -22.46
C GLN A 165 34.82 0.10 -23.01
N ARG A 166 35.69 -0.88 -23.28
CA ARG A 166 37.11 -0.63 -23.65
C ARG A 166 37.39 -0.44 -25.14
N ARG A 167 36.38 -0.53 -26.02
CA ARG A 167 36.54 -0.41 -27.49
C ARG A 167 36.10 0.93 -28.07
N ALA A 168 35.58 1.86 -27.26
CA ALA A 168 35.06 3.14 -27.74
C ALA A 168 36.02 4.34 -27.52
N ALA A 169 37.28 4.08 -27.15
CA ALA A 169 38.25 5.13 -26.83
C ALA A 169 39.64 4.89 -27.44
N ALA A 170 39.71 4.20 -28.58
CA ALA A 170 40.91 4.13 -29.40
C ALA A 170 40.71 4.95 -30.69
#